data_AF-A0A978S7E3-F1
#
_entry.id   AF-A0A978S7E3-F1
#
_cell.length_a   1.000
_cell.length_b   1.000
_cell.length_c   1.000
_cell.angle_alpha   90.00
_cell.angle_beta   90.00
_cell.angle_gamma   90.00
#
_symmetry.space_group_name_H-M   'P 1'
#
loop_
_entity.id
_entity.type
_entity.pdbx_description
1 polymer ?
#
loop_
_entity_poly.entity_id
_entity_poly.type
_entity_poly.pdbx_seq_one_letter_code
_entity_poly.pdbx_strand_id
1 'polypeptide(L)'
;MTNTTYHDASATPRSGGTRHAMSLPVVLLGAIAFPLLGGCPQSEPPNVASSNSNQEEVSTPTPGFPNQPLPVPGWVGFATKPSQEGAKPFPFSPVNAAAQIAIFFQDWSSVAVDTSLVAVAPGYKQEVKFRSFGPEPYGCDDVPTPMATFTAATPPPPGPVWLVPPAAAAAVEAVPLVAASLPELPPKLLSADKRQPKLARAWKAGNTTIIVEKETDKKAKLSLAVNSEVVFTTEAEHGFIEGSYQEALDLSKSRQPGIPQPVGAFQFSNIPTPAIVLWRPSFDGHRFEVIASGPQGVQLFELAYAYYCAF
;
A
#
# COMPACT_ATOMS: atom_id res chain seq x y z
N MET A 1 -22.51 -4.71 52.36
CA MET A 1 -21.91 -4.12 51.15
C MET A 1 -23.04 -3.90 50.17
N THR A 2 -23.21 -2.65 49.75
CA THR A 2 -24.41 -2.07 49.15
C THR A 2 -24.71 -2.61 47.75
N ASN A 3 -25.95 -3.06 47.57
CA ASN A 3 -26.61 -3.30 46.28
C ASN A 3 -26.84 -1.96 45.56
N THR A 4 -26.62 -1.91 44.25
CA THR A 4 -27.12 -0.80 43.42
C THR A 4 -27.76 -1.35 42.16
N THR A 5 -29.04 -1.03 42.07
CA THR A 5 -30.04 -1.45 41.08
C THR A 5 -29.84 -0.70 39.76
N TYR A 6 -29.91 -1.41 38.65
CA TYR A 6 -30.02 -0.85 37.30
C TYR A 6 -31.46 -0.38 37.06
N HIS A 7 -31.65 0.87 36.64
CA HIS A 7 -32.93 1.36 36.13
C HIS A 7 -32.81 1.71 34.65
N ASP A 8 -33.68 1.05 33.89
CA ASP A 8 -34.07 1.31 32.51
C ASP A 8 -34.64 2.73 32.34
N ALA A 9 -34.29 3.38 31.24
CA ALA A 9 -35.00 4.56 30.75
C ALA A 9 -34.92 4.64 29.22
N SER A 10 -35.82 3.89 28.58
CA SER A 10 -36.26 4.08 27.20
C SER A 10 -37.12 5.34 27.08
N ALA A 11 -36.76 6.27 26.18
CA ALA A 11 -37.66 7.33 25.74
C ALA A 11 -37.40 7.70 24.26
N THR A 12 -38.32 7.30 23.39
CA THR A 12 -38.58 7.94 22.09
C THR A 12 -39.34 9.26 22.29
N PRO A 13 -39.25 10.20 21.34
CA PRO A 13 -40.51 10.61 20.69
C PRO A 13 -40.42 11.00 19.19
N ARG A 14 -41.53 10.68 18.49
CA ARG A 14 -42.32 11.44 17.47
C ARG A 14 -41.57 12.23 16.38
N SER A 15 -41.72 11.92 15.09
CA SER A 15 -42.88 12.05 14.19
C SER A 15 -43.38 13.49 13.93
N GLY A 16 -43.16 13.96 12.70
CA GLY A 16 -43.76 15.14 12.06
C GLY A 16 -42.76 15.65 10.99
N GLY A 17 -42.97 15.64 9.69
CA GLY A 17 -44.18 15.51 8.88
C GLY A 17 -44.43 16.83 8.16
N THR A 18 -43.89 17.02 6.95
CA THR A 18 -44.51 17.84 5.89
C THR A 18 -43.84 17.65 4.54
N ARG A 19 -44.68 17.60 3.51
CA ARG A 19 -44.41 17.40 2.09
C ARG A 19 -43.96 18.70 1.44
N HIS A 20 -43.14 18.63 0.39
CA HIS A 20 -43.37 19.43 -0.82
C HIS A 20 -42.91 18.66 -2.07
N ALA A 21 -43.84 18.53 -3.00
CA ALA A 21 -43.63 18.07 -4.37
C ALA A 21 -43.67 19.29 -5.30
N MET A 22 -42.71 19.40 -6.21
CA MET A 22 -42.77 20.12 -7.51
C MET A 22 -41.77 19.41 -8.43
N SER A 23 -42.17 18.61 -9.41
CA SER A 23 -42.63 18.96 -10.76
C SER A 23 -41.63 19.79 -11.59
N LEU A 24 -40.79 19.06 -12.36
CA LEU A 24 -40.47 19.17 -13.80
C LEU A 24 -40.26 20.56 -14.45
N PRO A 25 -39.25 20.72 -15.35
CA PRO A 25 -39.41 20.15 -16.69
C PRO A 25 -38.17 19.49 -17.33
N VAL A 26 -38.51 18.55 -18.21
CA VAL A 26 -37.73 18.00 -19.33
C VAL A 26 -37.35 19.12 -20.30
N VAL A 27 -36.11 19.12 -20.78
CA VAL A 27 -35.74 19.75 -22.05
C VAL A 27 -35.04 18.70 -22.90
N LEU A 28 -35.69 18.36 -24.02
CA LEU A 28 -35.24 17.49 -25.10
C LEU A 28 -34.86 18.38 -26.30
N LEU A 29 -33.97 17.84 -27.14
CA LEU A 29 -33.68 18.19 -28.55
C LEU A 29 -32.71 19.33 -28.86
N GLY A 30 -31.70 18.97 -29.64
CA GLY A 30 -30.82 19.90 -30.35
C GLY A 30 -29.72 19.19 -31.16
N ALA A 31 -30.04 18.13 -31.89
CA ALA A 31 -29.14 17.59 -32.90
C ALA A 31 -29.11 18.55 -34.10
N ILE A 32 -27.94 19.06 -34.46
CA ILE A 32 -27.71 19.77 -35.72
C ILE A 32 -26.71 18.95 -36.52
N ALA A 33 -27.18 18.41 -37.64
CA ALA A 33 -26.39 17.85 -38.71
C ALA A 33 -26.64 18.71 -39.95
N PHE A 34 -25.58 19.09 -40.68
CA PHE A 34 -25.54 19.54 -42.09
C PHE A 34 -24.07 19.87 -42.46
N PRO A 35 -23.66 19.88 -43.74
CA PRO A 35 -23.46 18.72 -44.62
C PRO A 35 -22.02 18.60 -45.16
N LEU A 36 -21.78 17.48 -45.83
CA LEU A 36 -20.67 17.17 -46.76
C LEU A 36 -20.34 18.31 -47.74
N LEU A 37 -19.04 18.50 -48.01
CA LEU A 37 -18.43 18.56 -49.37
C LEU A 37 -16.93 18.91 -49.25
N GLY A 38 -16.06 18.11 -49.87
CA GLY A 38 -14.65 18.47 -50.08
C GLY A 38 -13.71 17.27 -50.14
N GLY A 39 -13.68 16.59 -51.27
CA GLY A 39 -12.74 15.50 -51.56
C GLY A 39 -11.41 15.97 -52.19
N CYS A 40 -10.45 15.04 -52.09
CA CYS A 40 -9.17 14.87 -52.81
C CYS A 40 -7.91 15.61 -52.29
N PRO A 41 -6.69 15.04 -52.42
CA PRO A 41 -6.29 13.66 -52.70
C PRO A 41 -5.34 13.04 -51.65
N GLN A 42 -5.33 11.71 -51.65
CA GLN A 42 -4.48 10.82 -50.87
C GLN A 42 -3.00 10.96 -51.30
N SER A 43 -2.14 11.32 -50.36
CA SER A 43 -0.69 11.17 -50.48
C SER A 43 -0.25 10.17 -49.41
N GLU A 44 0.32 9.04 -49.85
CA GLU A 44 0.91 8.03 -48.98
C GLU A 44 2.09 8.63 -48.20
N PRO A 45 2.15 8.51 -46.87
CA PRO A 45 3.40 8.68 -46.16
C PRO A 45 4.24 7.39 -46.24
N PRO A 46 5.57 7.52 -46.32
CA PRO A 46 6.46 6.37 -46.38
C PRO A 46 6.40 5.56 -45.08
N ASN A 47 6.40 4.26 -45.29
CA ASN A 47 6.41 3.17 -44.32
C ASN A 47 7.66 3.28 -43.43
N VAL A 48 7.55 3.99 -42.30
CA VAL A 48 8.53 3.91 -41.22
C VAL A 48 8.12 2.75 -40.33
N ALA A 49 8.92 1.69 -40.38
CA ALA A 49 8.80 0.51 -39.54
C ALA A 49 8.81 0.93 -38.06
N SER A 50 7.62 1.01 -37.47
CA SER A 50 7.44 0.99 -36.02
C SER A 50 7.82 -0.41 -35.54
N SER A 51 9.05 -0.52 -35.03
CA SER A 51 9.52 -1.67 -34.26
C SER A 51 8.69 -1.76 -32.98
N ASN A 52 7.53 -2.41 -33.09
CA ASN A 52 6.67 -2.73 -31.98
C ASN A 52 7.08 -4.11 -31.47
N SER A 53 7.82 -4.16 -30.36
CA SER A 53 7.86 -5.34 -29.46
C SER A 53 8.68 -5.03 -28.21
N ASN A 54 8.10 -4.28 -27.27
CA ASN A 54 8.27 -4.60 -25.86
C ASN A 54 6.87 -4.96 -25.37
N GLN A 55 6.52 -6.23 -25.58
CA GLN A 55 5.32 -6.83 -25.02
C GLN A 55 5.33 -6.59 -23.51
N GLU A 56 4.19 -6.13 -23.00
CA GLU A 56 3.86 -6.15 -21.59
C GLU A 56 4.14 -7.54 -21.05
N GLU A 57 5.17 -7.67 -20.20
CA GLU A 57 5.24 -8.80 -19.28
C GLU A 57 4.23 -8.54 -18.16
N VAL A 58 2.94 -8.66 -18.50
CA VAL A 58 1.90 -8.83 -17.49
C VAL A 58 2.28 -10.08 -16.72
N SER A 59 2.53 -9.92 -15.42
CA SER A 59 2.90 -11.01 -14.51
C SER A 59 1.98 -12.22 -14.74
N THR A 60 2.44 -13.21 -15.51
CA THR A 60 1.65 -14.41 -15.77
C THR A 60 1.48 -15.16 -14.47
N PRO A 61 0.27 -15.63 -14.14
CA PRO A 61 0.05 -16.40 -12.91
C PRO A 61 1.01 -17.58 -12.89
N THR A 62 1.82 -17.67 -11.84
CA THR A 62 2.75 -18.80 -11.67
C THR A 62 1.91 -20.03 -11.29
N PRO A 63 1.91 -21.11 -12.10
CA PRO A 63 1.10 -22.29 -11.80
C PRO A 63 1.40 -22.83 -10.39
N GLY A 64 0.34 -23.12 -9.63
CA GLY A 64 0.46 -23.65 -8.27
C GLY A 64 0.69 -22.61 -7.17
N PHE A 65 0.67 -21.31 -7.49
CA PHE A 65 0.70 -20.23 -6.50
C PHE A 65 -0.58 -19.39 -6.55
N PRO A 66 -0.90 -18.63 -5.47
CA PRO A 66 -2.03 -17.72 -5.46
C PRO A 66 -1.88 -16.60 -6.49
N ASN A 67 -3.01 -16.09 -6.99
CA ASN A 67 -3.02 -14.98 -7.94
C ASN A 67 -2.28 -13.76 -7.36
N GLN A 68 -1.38 -13.20 -8.16
CA GLN A 68 -0.61 -12.01 -7.76
C GLN A 68 -1.50 -10.76 -7.92
N PRO A 69 -1.72 -9.97 -6.87
CA PRO A 69 -2.49 -8.73 -6.93
C PRO A 69 -1.66 -7.57 -7.48
N LEU A 70 -0.37 -7.81 -7.73
CA LEU A 70 0.60 -6.82 -8.15
C LEU A 70 0.99 -7.05 -9.62
N PRO A 71 1.33 -5.96 -10.35
CA PRO A 71 1.82 -6.05 -11.72
C PRO A 71 3.28 -6.55 -11.80
N VAL A 72 3.91 -6.83 -10.66
CA VAL A 72 5.28 -7.32 -10.56
C VAL A 72 5.31 -8.71 -9.92
N PRO A 73 6.30 -9.57 -10.26
CA PRO A 73 6.35 -10.92 -9.74
C PRO A 73 6.46 -10.98 -8.20
N GLY A 74 5.72 -11.91 -7.62
CA GLY A 74 5.84 -12.29 -6.21
C GLY A 74 4.80 -11.68 -5.27
N TRP A 75 5.11 -11.77 -3.98
CA TRP A 75 4.21 -11.44 -2.87
C TRP A 75 4.95 -10.69 -1.78
N VAL A 76 4.25 -9.82 -1.07
CA VAL A 76 4.80 -9.12 0.09
C VAL A 76 4.48 -9.90 1.36
N GLY A 77 5.52 -10.43 2.00
CA GLY A 77 5.46 -10.94 3.36
C GLY A 77 6.10 -9.98 4.35
N PHE A 78 6.12 -10.39 5.61
CA PHE A 78 6.75 -9.66 6.70
C PHE A 78 7.57 -10.62 7.55
N ALA A 79 8.80 -10.20 7.89
CA ALA A 79 9.64 -10.93 8.81
C ALA A 79 8.93 -11.06 10.18
N THR A 80 8.86 -12.28 10.70
CA THR A 80 8.29 -12.57 12.01
C THR A 80 9.29 -12.21 13.12
N LYS A 81 8.80 -12.07 14.34
CA LYS A 81 9.63 -11.88 15.54
C LYS A 81 9.41 -13.04 16.52
N PRO A 82 10.45 -13.46 17.25
CA PRO A 82 10.33 -14.51 18.25
C PRO A 82 9.61 -14.05 19.54
N SER A 83 9.61 -12.75 19.87
CA SER A 83 8.83 -12.17 20.99
C SER A 83 8.45 -10.70 20.74
N GLN A 84 7.48 -10.18 21.50
CA GLN A 84 7.05 -8.77 21.44
C GLN A 84 8.02 -7.78 22.12
N GLU A 85 9.15 -8.24 22.69
CA GLU A 85 10.07 -7.33 23.36
C GLU A 85 11.01 -6.62 22.37
N GLY A 86 10.84 -5.30 22.26
CA GLY A 86 11.97 -4.40 21.95
C GLY A 86 12.15 -3.91 20.51
N ALA A 87 11.43 -4.41 19.50
CA ALA A 87 11.62 -3.94 18.12
C ALA A 87 10.59 -2.87 17.72
N LYS A 88 10.83 -1.61 18.15
CA LYS A 88 10.00 -0.42 17.90
C LYS A 88 9.70 -0.01 16.43
N PRO A 89 10.51 -0.32 15.38
CA PRO A 89 10.23 0.24 14.04
C PRO A 89 9.16 -0.52 13.25
N PHE A 90 8.84 -1.76 13.61
CA PHE A 90 7.86 -2.60 12.90
C PHE A 90 6.89 -3.25 13.89
N PRO A 91 5.98 -2.47 14.50
CA PRO A 91 5.03 -2.98 15.52
C PRO A 91 4.08 -4.04 14.95
N PHE A 92 3.94 -4.08 13.63
CA PHE A 92 3.04 -4.96 12.89
C PHE A 92 3.65 -6.32 12.48
N SER A 93 4.91 -6.60 12.82
CA SER A 93 5.51 -7.90 12.51
C SER A 93 4.81 -9.03 13.27
N PRO A 94 4.37 -10.12 12.61
CA PRO A 94 3.80 -11.28 13.30
C PRO A 94 4.77 -11.90 14.30
N VAL A 95 4.23 -12.45 15.38
CA VAL A 95 5.02 -13.15 16.39
C VAL A 95 4.88 -14.65 16.17
N ASN A 96 5.96 -15.32 15.79
CA ASN A 96 5.95 -16.76 15.54
C ASN A 96 7.35 -17.33 15.73
N ALA A 97 7.51 -18.28 16.65
CA ALA A 97 8.81 -18.91 16.89
C ALA A 97 9.22 -19.90 15.77
N ALA A 98 8.24 -20.44 15.04
CA ALA A 98 8.44 -21.50 14.06
C ALA A 98 8.41 -21.01 12.60
N ALA A 99 8.07 -19.75 12.35
CA ALA A 99 8.11 -19.12 11.03
C ALA A 99 9.10 -17.97 11.08
N GLN A 100 9.71 -17.66 9.94
CA GLN A 100 10.59 -16.51 9.77
C GLN A 100 9.93 -15.41 8.93
N ILE A 101 8.93 -15.75 8.12
CA ILE A 101 8.16 -14.82 7.28
C ILE A 101 6.68 -15.22 7.32
N ALA A 102 5.79 -14.24 7.28
CA ALA A 102 4.35 -14.46 7.13
C ALA A 102 3.72 -13.50 6.10
N ILE A 103 2.71 -13.97 5.39
CA ILE A 103 1.84 -13.18 4.49
C ILE A 103 0.44 -13.21 5.08
N PHE A 104 -0.16 -12.04 5.28
CA PHE A 104 -1.50 -11.86 5.88
C PHE A 104 -2.67 -12.04 4.91
N PHE A 105 -2.37 -12.32 3.64
CA PHE A 105 -3.33 -12.16 2.56
C PHE A 105 -3.12 -13.21 1.47
N GLN A 106 -4.17 -13.36 0.67
CA GLN A 106 -4.36 -14.43 -0.31
C GLN A 106 -4.49 -15.81 0.32
N ASP A 107 -5.22 -16.66 -0.38
CA ASP A 107 -5.40 -18.05 0.01
C ASP A 107 -4.23 -18.88 -0.51
N TRP A 108 -3.41 -19.39 0.41
CA TRP A 108 -2.29 -20.29 0.12
C TRP A 108 -2.62 -21.76 0.41
N SER A 109 -3.89 -22.10 0.67
CA SER A 109 -4.31 -23.47 1.02
C SER A 109 -4.02 -24.51 -0.06
N SER A 110 -3.87 -24.09 -1.32
CA SER A 110 -3.55 -24.96 -2.45
C SER A 110 -2.05 -25.17 -2.69
N VAL A 111 -1.19 -24.44 -1.97
CA VAL A 111 0.27 -24.53 -2.12
C VAL A 111 0.80 -25.70 -1.30
N ALA A 112 1.62 -26.55 -1.92
CA ALA A 112 2.22 -27.69 -1.23
C ALA A 112 3.26 -27.23 -0.19
N VAL A 113 3.26 -27.84 0.99
CA VAL A 113 4.32 -27.68 2.00
C VAL A 113 5.69 -27.95 1.37
N ASP A 114 6.71 -27.23 1.83
CA ASP A 114 8.09 -27.24 1.31
C ASP A 114 8.27 -26.65 -0.09
N THR A 115 7.24 -26.03 -0.66
CA THR A 115 7.39 -25.25 -1.91
C THR A 115 8.42 -24.13 -1.70
N SER A 116 9.43 -24.08 -2.58
CA SER A 116 10.49 -23.07 -2.57
C SER A 116 10.00 -21.72 -3.10
N LEU A 117 10.36 -20.66 -2.38
CA LEU A 117 10.43 -19.29 -2.89
C LEU A 117 11.80 -18.70 -2.54
N VAL A 118 12.12 -17.54 -3.09
CA VAL A 118 13.26 -16.73 -2.66
C VAL A 118 12.74 -15.50 -1.95
N ALA A 119 13.18 -15.32 -0.70
CA ALA A 119 12.91 -14.14 0.09
C ALA A 119 13.98 -13.09 -0.15
N VAL A 120 13.55 -11.86 -0.43
CA VAL A 120 14.41 -10.70 -0.67
C VAL A 120 14.05 -9.61 0.32
N ALA A 121 15.06 -9.13 1.05
CA ALA A 121 14.98 -8.03 2.00
C ALA A 121 16.36 -7.32 2.08
N PRO A 122 16.50 -6.16 2.75
CA PRO A 122 17.77 -5.44 2.80
C PRO A 122 18.94 -6.30 3.30
N GLY A 123 19.94 -6.55 2.45
CA GLY A 123 21.08 -7.41 2.79
C GLY A 123 20.74 -8.90 2.96
N TYR A 124 19.55 -9.33 2.52
CA TYR A 124 19.05 -10.69 2.68
C TYR A 124 18.45 -11.20 1.37
N LYS A 125 18.97 -12.31 0.86
CA LYS A 125 18.46 -12.99 -0.32
C LYS A 125 18.69 -14.49 -0.17
N GLN A 126 17.63 -15.23 0.13
CA GLN A 126 17.75 -16.64 0.49
C GLN A 126 16.53 -17.44 0.05
N GLU A 127 16.73 -18.71 -0.26
CA GLU A 127 15.61 -19.65 -0.38
C GLU A 127 14.89 -19.78 0.97
N VAL A 128 13.56 -19.83 0.87
CA VAL A 128 12.62 -20.09 1.97
C VAL A 128 11.61 -21.14 1.54
N LYS A 129 11.06 -21.85 2.51
CA LYS A 129 10.11 -22.95 2.28
C LYS A 129 8.75 -22.58 2.82
N PHE A 130 7.71 -22.79 2.03
CA PHE A 130 6.34 -22.68 2.52
C PHE A 130 6.10 -23.73 3.60
N ARG A 131 5.65 -23.28 4.78
CA ARG A 131 5.40 -24.13 5.94
C ARG A 131 3.96 -24.58 5.97
N SER A 132 3.05 -23.61 5.99
CA SER A 132 1.61 -23.84 6.14
C SER A 132 0.82 -22.58 5.86
N PHE A 133 -0.46 -22.76 5.54
CA PHE A 133 -1.48 -21.72 5.55
C PHE A 133 -2.54 -22.07 6.60
N GLY A 134 -2.80 -21.16 7.53
CA GLY A 134 -3.74 -21.42 8.62
C GLY A 134 -3.83 -20.26 9.62
N PRO A 135 -4.68 -20.40 10.64
CA PRO A 135 -4.80 -19.41 11.70
C PRO A 135 -3.52 -19.33 12.55
N GLU A 136 -2.90 -18.16 12.57
CA GLU A 136 -1.74 -17.83 13.41
C GLU A 136 -2.10 -16.67 14.36
N PRO A 137 -1.53 -16.63 15.59
CA PRO A 137 -1.80 -15.56 16.54
C PRO A 137 -1.26 -14.21 16.05
N TYR A 138 -2.09 -13.18 16.10
CA TYR A 138 -1.70 -11.82 15.69
C TYR A 138 -2.58 -10.71 16.29
N GLY A 139 -2.01 -9.52 16.38
CA GLY A 139 -2.72 -8.34 16.87
C GLY A 139 -2.81 -8.30 18.40
N CYS A 140 -3.80 -7.56 18.90
CA CYS A 140 -4.18 -7.67 20.30
C CYS A 140 -4.85 -9.02 20.55
N ASP A 141 -4.66 -9.55 21.75
CA ASP A 141 -5.31 -10.78 22.22
C ASP A 141 -5.00 -12.02 21.37
N ASP A 142 -3.93 -11.98 20.57
CA ASP A 142 -3.48 -13.08 19.71
C ASP A 142 -4.60 -13.63 18.81
N VAL A 143 -5.42 -12.73 18.24
CA VAL A 143 -6.56 -13.08 17.37
C VAL A 143 -6.09 -14.03 16.24
N PRO A 144 -6.74 -15.21 16.10
CA PRO A 144 -6.42 -16.15 15.03
C PRO A 144 -6.60 -15.50 13.65
N THR A 145 -5.49 -15.24 12.98
CA THR A 145 -5.46 -14.56 11.68
C THR A 145 -4.92 -15.53 10.62
N PRO A 146 -5.62 -15.74 9.49
CA PRO A 146 -5.12 -16.59 8.42
C PRO A 146 -3.80 -16.04 7.86
N MET A 147 -2.74 -16.84 7.90
CA MET A 147 -1.44 -16.48 7.38
C MET A 147 -0.80 -17.62 6.60
N ALA A 148 -0.13 -17.28 5.50
CA ALA A 148 0.86 -18.15 4.88
C ALA A 148 2.19 -17.93 5.57
N THR A 149 2.81 -18.99 6.07
CA THR A 149 4.06 -18.90 6.84
C THR A 149 5.20 -19.63 6.13
N PHE A 150 6.41 -19.13 6.31
CA PHE A 150 7.60 -19.65 5.65
C PHE A 150 8.74 -19.84 6.64
N THR A 151 9.54 -20.89 6.41
CA THR A 151 10.78 -21.15 7.13
C THR A 151 11.99 -20.73 6.31
N ALA A 152 13.04 -20.31 7.00
CA ALA A 152 14.30 -19.90 6.41
C ALA A 152 15.47 -20.41 7.25
N ALA A 153 16.59 -20.74 6.59
CA ALA A 153 17.81 -21.17 7.29
C ALA A 153 18.36 -20.09 8.25
N THR A 154 18.19 -18.81 7.90
CA THR A 154 18.49 -17.67 8.77
C THR A 154 17.30 -16.71 8.75
N PRO A 155 16.97 -16.03 9.86
CA PRO A 155 15.86 -15.09 9.87
C PRO A 155 16.20 -13.83 9.03
N PRO A 156 15.26 -13.32 8.22
CA PRO A 156 15.45 -12.05 7.53
C PRO A 156 15.48 -10.88 8.52
N PRO A 157 16.02 -9.71 8.11
CA PRO A 157 15.91 -8.50 8.92
C PRO A 157 14.43 -8.13 9.14
N PRO A 158 14.08 -7.53 10.30
CA PRO A 158 12.72 -7.07 10.56
C PRO A 158 12.19 -6.13 9.48
N GLY A 159 10.93 -6.32 9.07
CA GLY A 159 10.25 -5.47 8.09
C GLY A 159 9.61 -6.26 6.94
N PRO A 160 9.27 -5.58 5.84
CA PRO A 160 8.74 -6.22 4.63
C PRO A 160 9.78 -7.14 3.97
N VAL A 161 9.31 -8.26 3.43
CA VAL A 161 10.11 -9.22 2.67
C VAL A 161 9.37 -9.51 1.37
N TRP A 162 10.06 -9.38 0.24
CA TRP A 162 9.48 -9.77 -1.05
C TRP A 162 9.76 -11.24 -1.33
N LEU A 163 8.71 -12.02 -1.52
CA LEU A 163 8.78 -13.45 -1.82
C LEU A 163 8.56 -13.63 -3.32
N VAL A 164 9.54 -14.16 -4.04
CA VAL A 164 9.45 -14.39 -5.49
C VAL A 164 9.69 -15.85 -5.86
N PRO A 165 9.12 -16.33 -6.97
CA PRO A 165 9.54 -17.60 -7.55
C PRO A 165 11.06 -17.61 -7.83
N PRO A 166 11.75 -18.76 -7.72
CA PRO A 166 13.20 -18.84 -7.94
C PRO A 166 13.66 -18.28 -9.28
N ALA A 167 12.87 -18.46 -10.35
CA ALA A 167 13.18 -17.93 -11.68
C ALA A 167 13.21 -16.39 -11.75
N ALA A 168 12.43 -15.71 -10.90
CA ALA A 168 12.38 -14.24 -10.83
C ALA A 168 13.37 -13.65 -9.81
N ALA A 169 14.05 -14.50 -9.03
CA ALA A 169 14.91 -14.07 -7.94
C ALA A 169 16.03 -13.14 -8.40
N ALA A 170 16.69 -13.43 -9.52
CA ALA A 170 17.78 -12.60 -10.03
C ALA A 170 17.33 -11.18 -10.39
N ALA A 171 16.05 -11.00 -10.77
CA ALA A 171 15.52 -9.75 -11.24
C ALA A 171 15.09 -8.78 -10.13
N VAL A 172 15.10 -9.19 -8.86
CA VAL A 172 14.64 -8.37 -7.73
C VAL A 172 15.75 -8.16 -6.69
N GLU A 173 15.80 -6.93 -6.17
CA GLU A 173 16.65 -6.53 -5.06
C GLU A 173 15.91 -5.58 -4.11
N ALA A 174 16.30 -5.60 -2.82
CA ALA A 174 15.81 -4.63 -1.86
C ALA A 174 16.65 -3.37 -1.92
N VAL A 175 15.99 -2.21 -2.03
CA VAL A 175 16.66 -0.90 -2.06
C VAL A 175 16.62 -0.27 -0.67
N PRO A 176 17.71 0.35 -0.21
CA PRO A 176 17.69 1.10 1.04
C PRO A 176 16.63 2.20 1.01
N LEU A 177 15.75 2.19 2.02
CA LEU A 177 14.78 3.26 2.27
C LEU A 177 15.31 4.14 3.39
N VAL A 178 15.69 5.38 3.06
CA VAL A 178 16.35 6.30 3.99
C VAL A 178 15.52 7.55 4.16
N ALA A 179 15.33 8.02 5.40
CA ALA A 179 14.69 9.31 5.66
C ALA A 179 15.48 10.43 4.99
N ALA A 180 14.79 11.29 4.24
CA ALA A 180 15.40 12.40 3.52
C ALA A 180 15.28 13.70 4.33
N SER A 181 16.34 14.49 4.30
CA SER A 181 16.37 15.83 4.88
C SER A 181 15.46 16.77 4.08
N LEU A 182 14.40 17.32 4.69
CA LEU A 182 13.45 18.23 4.01
C LEU A 182 14.14 19.47 3.41
N PRO A 183 15.12 20.12 4.09
CA PRO A 183 15.86 21.23 3.51
C PRO A 183 16.62 20.91 2.21
N GLU A 184 17.02 19.66 2.02
CA GLU A 184 17.80 19.22 0.85
C GLU A 184 16.93 18.80 -0.34
N LEU A 185 15.60 18.76 -0.18
CA LEU A 185 14.72 18.42 -1.28
C LEU A 185 14.73 19.53 -2.36
N PRO A 186 14.62 19.18 -3.65
CA PRO A 186 14.43 20.15 -4.71
C PRO A 186 13.19 21.04 -4.47
N PRO A 187 13.26 22.36 -4.69
CA PRO A 187 12.12 23.27 -4.54
C PRO A 187 10.88 22.87 -5.33
N LYS A 188 11.06 22.22 -6.48
CA LYS A 188 9.96 21.70 -7.31
C LYS A 188 9.20 20.51 -6.69
N LEU A 189 9.79 19.82 -5.72
CA LEU A 189 9.15 18.69 -5.03
C LEU A 189 8.45 19.10 -3.74
N LEU A 190 8.98 20.09 -3.04
CA LEU A 190 8.41 20.60 -1.79
C LEU A 190 8.76 22.08 -1.63
N SER A 191 7.72 22.91 -1.51
CA SER A 191 7.85 24.35 -1.30
C SER A 191 8.52 24.66 0.03
N ALA A 192 9.22 25.80 0.12
CA ALA A 192 10.05 26.14 1.27
C ALA A 192 9.25 26.24 2.58
N ASP A 193 8.03 26.76 2.54
CA ASP A 193 7.12 26.90 3.68
C ASP A 193 6.66 25.54 4.26
N LYS A 194 6.66 24.50 3.43
CA LYS A 194 6.28 23.13 3.81
C LYS A 194 7.43 22.27 4.33
N ARG A 195 8.68 22.78 4.33
CA ARG A 195 9.89 22.05 4.79
C ARG A 195 10.03 22.04 6.32
N GLN A 196 8.94 21.71 7.00
CA GLN A 196 8.89 21.64 8.45
C GLN A 196 8.45 20.23 8.85
N PRO A 197 9.04 19.62 9.88
CA PRO A 197 8.69 18.26 10.29
C PRO A 197 7.20 18.04 10.56
N LYS A 198 6.49 19.07 11.06
CA LYS A 198 5.04 19.02 11.30
C LYS A 198 4.20 18.97 10.01
N LEU A 199 4.77 19.43 8.89
CA LEU A 199 4.08 19.64 7.61
C LEU A 199 4.51 18.67 6.53
N ALA A 200 5.67 18.02 6.65
CA ALA A 200 6.12 17.05 5.67
C ALA A 200 7.05 16.00 6.27
N ARG A 201 7.10 14.84 5.62
CA ARG A 201 8.14 13.81 5.76
C ARG A 201 8.56 13.35 4.38
N ALA A 202 9.81 12.93 4.25
CA ALA A 202 10.30 12.41 2.99
C ALA A 202 11.29 11.25 3.19
N TRP A 203 11.36 10.40 2.18
CA TRP A 203 12.26 9.26 2.10
C TRP A 203 12.87 9.16 0.71
N LYS A 204 14.04 8.54 0.61
CA LYS A 204 14.71 8.17 -0.64
C LYS A 204 14.84 6.66 -0.75
N ALA A 205 14.58 6.15 -1.94
CA ALA A 205 14.86 4.78 -2.35
C ALA A 205 15.48 4.83 -3.76
N GLY A 206 16.81 4.72 -3.83
CA GLY A 206 17.54 4.94 -5.08
C GLY A 206 17.32 6.36 -5.63
N ASN A 207 16.86 6.46 -6.89
CA ASN A 207 16.51 7.72 -7.56
C ASN A 207 15.08 8.20 -7.28
N THR A 208 14.33 7.47 -6.45
CA THR A 208 12.95 7.79 -6.09
C THR A 208 12.88 8.51 -4.76
N THR A 209 12.10 9.58 -4.71
CA THR A 209 11.78 10.36 -3.51
C THR A 209 10.30 10.16 -3.18
N ILE A 210 10.00 9.76 -1.95
CA ILE A 210 8.65 9.62 -1.42
C ILE A 210 8.40 10.80 -0.49
N ILE A 211 7.29 11.52 -0.65
CA ILE A 211 6.94 12.70 0.14
C ILE A 211 5.53 12.53 0.68
N VAL A 212 5.35 12.72 1.99
CA VAL A 212 4.05 12.90 2.61
C VAL A 212 3.97 14.35 3.07
N GLU A 213 3.05 15.12 2.50
CA GLU A 213 2.86 16.54 2.77
C GLU A 213 1.47 16.78 3.38
N LYS A 214 1.38 17.62 4.42
CA LYS A 214 0.13 18.05 5.01
C LYS A 214 -0.58 19.07 4.11
N GLU A 215 -1.81 18.77 3.72
CA GLU A 215 -2.68 19.66 2.95
C GLU A 215 -3.63 20.43 3.86
N THR A 216 -4.26 19.73 4.81
CA THR A 216 -5.16 20.31 5.82
C THR A 216 -4.88 19.68 7.18
N ASP A 217 -5.62 20.08 8.22
CA ASP A 217 -5.52 19.45 9.54
C ASP A 217 -5.93 17.98 9.57
N LYS A 218 -6.53 17.45 8.50
CA LYS A 218 -6.96 16.05 8.41
C LYS A 218 -6.54 15.35 7.12
N LYS A 219 -5.91 16.05 6.18
CA LYS A 219 -5.50 15.47 4.89
C LYS A 219 -4.01 15.61 4.66
N ALA A 220 -3.42 14.55 4.13
CA ALA A 220 -2.08 14.54 3.60
C ALA A 220 -2.11 14.10 2.13
N LYS A 221 -1.12 14.55 1.39
CA LYS A 221 -0.81 14.10 0.04
C LYS A 221 0.45 13.24 0.09
N LEU A 222 0.36 12.03 -0.43
CA LEU A 222 1.51 11.17 -0.68
C LEU A 222 1.91 11.31 -2.15
N SER A 223 3.14 11.71 -2.41
CA SER A 223 3.70 11.84 -3.75
C SER A 223 4.94 10.97 -3.93
N LEU A 224 5.07 10.37 -5.11
CA LEU A 224 6.25 9.65 -5.55
C LEU A 224 6.91 10.42 -6.69
N ALA A 225 8.20 10.72 -6.56
CA ALA A 225 8.96 11.42 -7.58
C ALA A 225 10.18 10.61 -8.01
N VAL A 226 10.37 10.41 -9.32
CA VAL A 226 11.52 9.73 -9.90
C VAL A 226 12.37 10.77 -10.63
N ASN A 227 13.67 10.83 -10.35
CA ASN A 227 14.56 11.86 -10.90
C ASN A 227 14.02 13.30 -10.67
N SER A 228 13.34 13.50 -9.55
CA SER A 228 12.68 14.76 -9.17
C SER A 228 11.49 15.18 -10.06
N GLU A 229 10.87 14.26 -10.78
CA GLU A 229 9.57 14.46 -11.43
C GLU A 229 8.51 13.63 -10.73
N VAL A 230 7.38 14.25 -10.38
CA VAL A 230 6.29 13.54 -9.70
C VAL A 230 5.61 12.60 -10.69
N VAL A 231 5.65 11.30 -10.41
CA VAL A 231 5.07 10.24 -11.26
C VAL A 231 3.81 9.65 -10.66
N PHE A 232 3.54 9.88 -9.37
CA PHE A 232 2.36 9.38 -8.69
C PHE A 232 1.97 10.32 -7.54
N THR A 233 0.68 10.45 -7.30
CA THR A 233 0.14 11.16 -6.13
C THR A 233 -1.18 10.54 -5.71
N THR A 234 -1.39 10.45 -4.40
CA THR A 234 -2.67 10.08 -3.80
C THR A 234 -2.92 10.89 -2.53
N GLU A 235 -4.19 11.10 -2.19
CA GLU A 235 -4.57 11.63 -0.89
C GLU A 235 -4.57 10.53 0.18
N ALA A 236 -4.37 10.93 1.42
CA ALA A 236 -4.56 10.12 2.62
C ALA A 236 -5.24 10.96 3.70
N GLU A 237 -6.18 10.36 4.41
CA GLU A 237 -6.93 11.03 5.47
C GLU A 237 -6.43 10.57 6.84
N HIS A 238 -6.19 11.54 7.73
CA HIS A 238 -5.86 11.30 9.12
C HIS A 238 -7.09 10.70 9.82
N GLY A 239 -6.92 9.53 10.41
CA GLY A 239 -7.97 8.87 11.16
C GLY A 239 -8.47 9.77 12.29
N PHE A 240 -9.80 9.85 12.40
CA PHE A 240 -10.47 10.59 13.46
C PHE A 240 -11.52 9.68 14.11
N ILE A 241 -11.74 9.87 15.41
CA ILE A 241 -12.89 9.31 16.11
C ILE A 241 -13.57 10.46 16.83
N GLU A 242 -14.80 10.77 16.44
CA GLU A 242 -15.57 11.84 17.08
C GLU A 242 -15.70 11.58 18.59
N GLY A 243 -15.47 12.61 19.41
CA GLY A 243 -15.53 12.51 20.87
C GLY A 243 -14.35 11.82 21.56
N SER A 244 -13.39 11.23 20.84
CA SER A 244 -12.24 10.53 21.47
C SER A 244 -10.87 10.84 20.83
N TYR A 245 -10.79 11.02 19.51
CA TYR A 245 -9.55 11.36 18.82
C TYR A 245 -9.76 12.44 17.75
N GLN A 246 -9.50 13.70 18.14
CA GLN A 246 -9.72 14.88 17.31
C GLN A 246 -8.44 15.66 16.97
N GLU A 247 -7.26 15.12 17.30
CA GLU A 247 -5.97 15.80 17.08
C GLU A 247 -5.77 16.21 15.61
N ALA A 248 -5.18 17.39 15.39
CA ALA A 248 -4.76 17.81 14.07
C ALA A 248 -3.57 16.96 13.58
N LEU A 249 -3.51 16.75 12.27
CA LEU A 249 -2.41 16.08 11.60
C LEU A 249 -1.08 16.80 11.92
N ASP A 250 -0.12 16.03 12.42
CA ASP A 250 1.23 16.47 12.80
C ASP A 250 2.26 15.42 12.33
N LEU A 251 2.86 15.69 11.17
CA LEU A 251 3.79 14.77 10.54
C LEU A 251 5.14 14.64 11.27
N SER A 252 5.37 15.39 12.36
CA SER A 252 6.53 15.18 13.23
C SER A 252 6.36 13.95 14.13
N LYS A 253 5.12 13.50 14.36
CA LYS A 253 4.84 12.25 15.06
C LYS A 253 5.25 11.06 14.19
N SER A 254 5.87 10.06 14.80
CA SER A 254 6.33 8.87 14.07
C SER A 254 5.17 8.10 13.45
N ARG A 255 4.01 8.05 14.12
CA ARG A 255 2.82 7.31 13.69
C ARG A 255 1.59 8.21 13.84
N GLN A 256 0.74 8.23 12.82
CA GLN A 256 -0.57 8.88 12.86
C GLN A 256 -1.58 7.99 12.15
N PRO A 257 -2.75 7.69 12.74
CA PRO A 257 -3.77 6.85 12.11
C PRO A 257 -4.15 7.37 10.71
N GLY A 258 -4.31 6.48 9.74
CA GLY A 258 -4.67 6.81 8.35
C GLY A 258 -3.54 7.42 7.51
N ILE A 259 -2.40 7.82 8.09
CA ILE A 259 -1.30 8.42 7.34
C ILE A 259 -0.26 7.36 6.95
N PRO A 260 -0.02 7.13 5.64
CA PRO A 260 0.90 6.11 5.19
C PRO A 260 2.36 6.45 5.52
N GLN A 261 3.14 5.41 5.78
CA GLN A 261 4.59 5.46 5.98
C GLN A 261 5.24 4.38 5.10
N PRO A 262 6.26 4.72 4.28
CA PRO A 262 6.99 3.70 3.55
C PRO A 262 7.83 2.86 4.52
N VAL A 263 7.79 1.55 4.33
CA VAL A 263 8.44 0.55 5.20
C VAL A 263 9.36 -0.40 4.44
N GLY A 264 9.31 -0.40 3.11
CA GLY A 264 10.20 -1.18 2.26
C GLY A 264 10.21 -0.67 0.82
N ALA A 265 11.29 -0.95 0.09
CA ALA A 265 11.42 -0.61 -1.32
C ALA A 265 12.13 -1.75 -2.06
N PHE A 266 11.62 -2.11 -3.23
CA PHE A 266 12.12 -3.25 -4.02
C PHE A 266 12.25 -2.85 -5.47
N GLN A 267 13.45 -3.03 -6.01
CA GLN A 267 13.77 -2.73 -7.40
C GLN A 267 13.65 -4.01 -8.23
N PHE A 268 12.89 -3.93 -9.31
CA PHE A 268 12.75 -4.99 -10.29
C PHE A 268 13.52 -4.61 -11.55
N SER A 269 14.22 -5.57 -12.14
CA SER A 269 14.91 -5.40 -13.41
C SER A 269 13.89 -4.97 -14.47
N ASN A 270 14.26 -4.02 -15.31
CA ASN A 270 13.42 -3.43 -16.36
C ASN A 270 12.23 -2.58 -15.89
N ILE A 271 12.07 -2.33 -14.58
CA ILE A 271 11.05 -1.42 -14.06
C ILE A 271 11.77 -0.18 -13.47
N PRO A 272 11.66 1.01 -14.06
CA PRO A 272 12.46 2.17 -13.64
C PRO A 272 12.11 2.71 -12.24
N THR A 273 10.89 2.42 -11.76
CA THR A 273 10.39 2.88 -10.45
C THR A 273 10.33 1.70 -9.49
N PRO A 274 11.00 1.75 -8.33
CA PRO A 274 10.93 0.69 -7.34
C PRO A 274 9.51 0.54 -6.80
N ALA A 275 9.12 -0.70 -6.48
CA ALA A 275 7.90 -0.95 -5.72
C ALA A 275 8.10 -0.50 -4.28
N ILE A 276 7.20 0.34 -3.76
CA ILE A 276 7.26 0.89 -2.41
C ILE A 276 6.17 0.23 -1.56
N VAL A 277 6.57 -0.47 -0.51
CA VAL A 277 5.64 -1.03 0.48
C VAL A 277 5.30 0.06 1.50
N LEU A 278 4.01 0.34 1.66
CA LEU A 278 3.47 1.28 2.61
C LEU A 278 2.79 0.53 3.75
N TRP A 279 3.01 1.05 4.96
CA TRP A 279 2.24 0.72 6.14
C TRP A 279 1.40 1.93 6.51
N ARG A 280 0.09 1.73 6.66
CA ARG A 280 -0.86 2.74 7.09
C ARG A 280 -1.52 2.24 8.39
N PRO A 281 -1.11 2.76 9.56
CA PRO A 281 -1.77 2.42 10.81
C PRO A 281 -3.24 2.89 10.81
N SER A 282 -4.15 2.15 11.42
CA SER A 282 -5.50 2.62 11.81
C SER A 282 -5.71 2.40 13.31
N PHE A 283 -6.86 2.83 13.85
CA PHE A 283 -7.18 2.59 15.26
C PHE A 283 -7.36 1.10 15.58
N ASP A 284 -7.90 0.37 14.63
CA ASP A 284 -8.33 -1.03 14.73
C ASP A 284 -7.39 -2.01 14.00
N GLY A 285 -6.34 -1.51 13.34
CA GLY A 285 -5.42 -2.37 12.62
C GLY A 285 -4.31 -1.71 11.84
N HIS A 286 -3.84 -2.46 10.85
CA HIS A 286 -2.76 -2.09 9.95
C HIS A 286 -3.19 -2.37 8.52
N ARG A 287 -3.19 -1.34 7.69
CA ARG A 287 -3.33 -1.50 6.24
C ARG A 287 -1.95 -1.52 5.59
N PHE A 288 -1.76 -2.45 4.67
CA PHE A 288 -0.57 -2.56 3.85
C PHE A 288 -0.91 -2.36 2.39
N GLU A 289 -0.12 -1.53 1.74
CA GLU A 289 -0.32 -1.13 0.35
C GLU A 289 1.02 -1.15 -0.37
N VAL A 290 0.99 -1.23 -1.70
CA VAL A 290 2.18 -1.14 -2.54
C VAL A 290 1.95 -0.09 -3.61
N ILE A 291 2.90 0.83 -3.76
CA ILE A 291 2.99 1.63 -4.99
C ILE A 291 3.91 0.88 -5.95
N ALA A 292 3.43 0.52 -7.14
CA ALA A 292 4.22 -0.15 -8.16
C ALA A 292 3.84 0.32 -9.57
N SER A 293 4.74 0.12 -10.54
CA SER A 293 4.45 0.37 -11.95
C SER A 293 3.54 -0.72 -12.50
N GLY A 294 2.35 -0.34 -12.97
CA GLY A 294 1.41 -1.21 -13.68
C GLY A 294 1.20 -0.80 -15.13
N PRO A 295 0.27 -1.46 -15.85
CA PRO A 295 0.01 -1.20 -17.27
C PRO A 295 -0.36 0.25 -17.60
N GLN A 296 -1.01 0.94 -16.66
CA GLN A 296 -1.44 2.34 -16.81
C GLN A 296 -0.48 3.34 -16.15
N GLY A 297 0.73 2.91 -15.80
CA GLY A 297 1.70 3.70 -15.05
C GLY A 297 1.74 3.33 -13.56
N VAL A 298 2.35 4.21 -12.75
CA VAL A 298 2.53 3.99 -11.30
C VAL A 298 1.18 4.08 -10.59
N GLN A 299 0.84 3.05 -9.79
CA GLN A 299 -0.45 2.89 -9.11
C GLN A 299 -0.28 2.41 -7.68
N LEU A 300 -1.30 2.63 -6.85
CA LEU A 300 -1.41 2.08 -5.49
C LEU A 300 -2.27 0.80 -5.51
N PHE A 301 -1.74 -0.27 -4.93
CA PHE A 301 -2.38 -1.56 -4.79
C PHE A 301 -2.61 -1.84 -3.30
N GLU A 302 -3.86 -2.08 -2.91
CA GLU A 302 -4.17 -2.54 -1.55
C GLU A 302 -3.79 -4.03 -1.43
N LEU A 303 -2.99 -4.38 -0.42
CA LEU A 303 -2.58 -5.76 -0.19
C LEU A 303 -3.43 -6.42 0.89
N ALA A 304 -3.46 -5.81 2.06
CA ALA A 304 -4.02 -6.42 3.25
C ALA A 304 -4.47 -5.40 4.28
N TYR A 305 -5.43 -5.84 5.07
CA TYR A 305 -5.78 -5.23 6.34
C TYR A 305 -5.65 -6.30 7.42
N ALA A 306 -4.89 -6.02 8.47
CA ALA A 306 -4.67 -6.93 9.57
C ALA A 306 -5.06 -6.25 10.89
N TYR A 307 -5.94 -6.88 11.66
CA TYR A 307 -6.44 -6.36 12.93
C TYR A 307 -5.30 -6.21 13.95
N TYR A 308 -5.27 -5.07 14.66
CA TYR A 308 -4.25 -4.72 15.66
C TYR A 308 -4.72 -3.49 16.45
N CYS A 309 -4.68 -3.48 17.78
CA CYS A 309 -4.92 -2.23 18.53
C CYS A 309 -3.62 -1.42 18.59
N ALA A 310 -3.53 -0.42 17.74
CA ALA A 310 -2.33 0.40 17.61
C ALA A 310 -2.42 1.74 18.35
N PHE A 311 -3.63 2.17 18.75
CA PHE A 311 -3.92 3.50 19.30
C PHE A 311 -4.92 3.44 20.45
#